data_AF-A0A662LH96-F1
#
_entry.id   AF-A0A662LH96-F1
#
_cell.length_a   1.000
_cell.length_b   1.000
_cell.length_c   1.000
_cell.angle_alpha   90.00
_cell.angle_beta   90.00
_cell.angle_gamma   90.00
#
_symmetry.space_group_name_H-M   'P 1'
#
loop_
_entity.id
_entity.type
_entity.pdbx_description
1 polymer ?
#
loop_
_entity_poly.entity_id
_entity_poly.type
_entity_poly.pdbx_seq_one_letter_code
_entity_poly.pdbx_strand_id
1 'polypeptide(L)'
;MEVRIDLVKVLTVFPVADWYINLVQNPWRIPLKHRCIALVEHLLYIPLGFMATLFLGSELAILLFILLAILVIPLEIYLALHGIEPWSFLKGRKRSEVSALFLCVLANEFIYYTIGCLLTFI
;
A
#
# COMPACT_ATOMS: atom_id res chain seq x y z
N MET A 1 -12.00 8.49 31.21
CA MET A 1 -10.56 8.46 30.86
C MET A 1 -10.48 8.10 29.40
N GLU A 2 -10.40 9.09 28.50
CA GLU A 2 -10.31 8.84 27.06
C GLU A 2 -8.94 8.23 26.75
N VAL A 3 -8.93 6.96 26.34
CA VAL A 3 -7.73 6.33 25.81
C VAL A 3 -7.51 6.94 24.41
N ARG A 4 -6.70 8.00 24.33
CA ARG A 4 -6.13 8.41 23.04
C ARG A 4 -5.15 7.34 22.62
N ILE A 5 -5.63 6.45 21.76
CA ILE A 5 -4.74 5.55 21.03
C ILE A 5 -3.86 6.45 20.17
N ASP A 6 -2.59 6.56 20.55
CA ASP A 6 -1.58 7.21 19.74
C ASP A 6 -1.36 6.33 18.51
N LEU A 7 -2.16 6.61 17.48
CA LEU A 7 -2.12 5.92 16.20
C LEU A 7 -0.68 5.86 15.70
N VAL A 8 0.14 6.91 15.87
CA VAL A 8 1.53 6.90 15.43
C VAL A 8 2.32 5.77 16.11
N LYS A 9 2.15 5.57 17.42
CA LYS A 9 2.81 4.47 18.15
C LYS A 9 2.30 3.09 17.76
N VAL A 10 0.98 2.93 17.60
CA VAL A 10 0.40 1.65 17.16
C VAL A 10 0.89 1.29 15.75
N LEU A 11 0.98 2.29 14.89
CA LEU A 11 1.40 2.14 13.51
C LEU A 11 2.91 1.84 13.43
N THR A 12 3.76 2.40 14.29
CA THR A 12 5.21 2.05 14.32
C THR A 12 5.52 0.64 14.82
N VAL A 13 4.58 -0.05 15.47
CA VAL A 13 4.80 -1.42 15.99
C VAL A 13 4.69 -2.48 14.88
N PHE A 14 4.05 -2.15 13.75
CA PHE A 14 4.05 -3.03 12.59
C PHE A 14 5.39 -2.91 11.86
N PRO A 15 6.19 -3.99 11.74
CA PRO A 15 7.53 -3.96 11.15
C PRO A 15 7.57 -3.43 9.70
N VAL A 16 6.41 -3.36 9.04
CA VAL A 16 6.24 -2.89 7.66
C VAL A 16 5.86 -1.40 7.57
N ALA A 17 5.17 -0.86 8.57
CA ALA A 17 5.00 0.58 8.69
C ALA A 17 6.35 1.26 8.99
N ASP A 18 7.22 0.59 9.75
CA ASP A 18 8.62 0.98 9.93
C ASP A 18 9.36 1.02 8.59
N TRP A 19 9.10 0.08 7.67
CA TRP A 19 9.66 0.11 6.32
C TRP A 19 9.18 1.32 5.51
N TYR A 20 7.88 1.64 5.50
CA TYR A 20 7.36 2.82 4.82
C TYR A 20 7.85 4.12 5.46
N ILE A 21 7.90 4.19 6.79
CA ILE A 21 8.42 5.33 7.55
C ILE A 21 9.91 5.54 7.27
N ASN A 22 10.72 4.47 7.22
CA ASN A 22 12.15 4.52 6.91
C ASN A 22 12.44 4.87 5.44
N LEU A 23 11.63 4.37 4.48
CA LEU A 23 11.73 4.77 3.06
C LEU A 23 11.37 6.25 2.87
N VAL A 24 10.40 6.73 3.63
CA VAL A 24 9.89 8.10 3.60
C VAL A 24 10.82 9.09 4.30
N GLN A 25 11.70 8.65 5.19
CA GLN A 25 12.49 9.56 5.99
C GLN A 25 13.56 10.34 5.24
N ASN A 26 14.01 9.99 4.01
CA ASN A 26 15.07 10.84 3.41
C ASN A 26 15.27 10.97 1.88
N PRO A 27 14.29 10.66 1.00
CA PRO A 27 14.21 11.44 -0.25
C PRO A 27 12.84 12.01 -0.63
N TRP A 28 11.73 11.38 -0.22
CA TRP A 28 10.41 11.58 -0.88
C TRP A 28 9.52 12.65 -0.27
N ARG A 29 9.75 13.04 0.99
CA ARG A 29 8.94 14.04 1.73
C ARG A 29 7.42 13.79 1.62
N ILE A 30 6.98 12.53 1.71
CA ILE A 30 5.56 12.17 1.62
C ILE A 30 4.78 12.88 2.76
N PRO A 31 3.66 13.59 2.47
CA PRO A 31 2.88 14.28 3.50
C PRO A 31 2.32 13.31 4.55
N LEU A 32 2.24 13.73 5.83
CA LEU A 32 1.79 12.87 6.92
C LEU A 32 0.39 12.26 6.68
N LYS A 33 -0.55 13.04 6.13
CA LYS A 33 -1.90 12.57 5.78
C LYS A 33 -1.87 11.38 4.81
N HIS A 34 -1.00 11.44 3.80
CA HIS A 34 -0.83 10.35 2.83
C HIS A 34 -0.25 9.10 3.48
N ARG A 35 0.65 9.25 4.47
CA ARG A 35 1.20 8.10 5.21
C ARG A 35 0.11 7.37 6.00
N CYS A 36 -0.78 8.10 6.67
CA CYS A 36 -1.86 7.49 7.43
C CYS A 36 -2.87 6.79 6.51
N ILE A 37 -3.23 7.42 5.38
CA ILE A 37 -4.15 6.84 4.40
C ILE A 37 -3.56 5.57 3.81
N ALA A 38 -2.32 5.61 3.33
CA ALA A 38 -1.64 4.44 2.75
C ALA A 38 -1.59 3.27 3.74
N LEU A 39 -1.39 3.53 5.03
CA LEU A 39 -1.37 2.47 6.03
C LEU A 39 -2.75 1.86 6.28
N VAL A 40 -3.80 2.68 6.29
CA VAL A 40 -5.19 2.18 6.36
C VAL A 40 -5.50 1.35 5.11
N GLU A 41 -5.15 1.83 3.92
CA GLU A 41 -5.32 1.10 2.66
C GLU A 41 -4.60 -0.26 2.69
N HIS A 42 -3.34 -0.30 3.12
CA HIS A 42 -2.59 -1.54 3.27
C HIS A 42 -3.28 -2.54 4.22
N LEU A 43 -3.79 -2.08 5.36
CA LEU A 43 -4.52 -2.94 6.28
C LEU A 43 -5.83 -3.48 5.69
N LEU A 44 -6.47 -2.72 4.79
CA LEU A 44 -7.68 -3.16 4.09
C LEU A 44 -7.42 -4.26 3.07
N TYR A 45 -6.18 -4.45 2.60
CA TYR A 45 -5.86 -5.59 1.73
C TYR A 45 -5.97 -6.94 2.44
N ILE A 46 -5.82 -7.02 3.77
CA ILE A 46 -6.03 -8.26 4.52
C ILE A 46 -7.48 -8.76 4.40
N PRO A 47 -8.52 -8.00 4.84
CA PRO A 47 -9.89 -8.45 4.67
C PRO A 47 -10.27 -8.60 3.19
N LEU A 48 -9.67 -7.81 2.28
CA LEU A 48 -9.91 -7.97 0.84
C LEU A 48 -9.41 -9.32 0.33
N GLY A 49 -8.19 -9.73 0.68
CA GLY A 49 -7.63 -11.03 0.28
C GLY A 49 -8.39 -12.22 0.89
N PHE A 50 -8.81 -12.08 2.14
CA PHE A 50 -9.66 -13.06 2.81
C PHE A 50 -10.99 -13.24 2.07
N MET A 51 -11.71 -12.14 1.82
CA MET A 51 -13.00 -12.17 1.12
C MET A 51 -12.87 -12.67 -0.31
N ALA A 52 -11.87 -12.20 -1.06
CA ALA A 52 -11.62 -12.67 -2.42
C ALA A 52 -11.37 -14.18 -2.46
N THR A 53 -10.60 -14.70 -1.51
CA THR A 53 -10.33 -16.14 -1.40
C THR A 53 -11.58 -16.93 -1.04
N LEU A 54 -12.44 -16.42 -0.15
CA LEU A 54 -13.72 -17.07 0.18
C LEU A 54 -14.66 -17.20 -1.02
N PHE A 55 -14.74 -16.19 -1.89
CA PHE A 55 -15.68 -16.19 -3.02
C PHE A 55 -15.12 -16.81 -4.29
N LEU A 56 -13.82 -16.67 -4.54
CA LEU A 56 -13.20 -17.04 -5.81
C LEU A 56 -12.25 -18.24 -5.68
N GLY A 57 -11.85 -18.60 -4.46
CA GLY A 57 -10.71 -19.49 -4.22
C GLY A 57 -9.37 -18.76 -4.34
N SER A 58 -8.32 -19.36 -3.77
CA SER A 58 -7.00 -18.72 -3.63
C SER A 58 -6.34 -18.40 -4.97
N GLU A 59 -6.42 -19.29 -5.95
CA GLU A 59 -5.82 -19.10 -7.28
C GLU A 59 -6.42 -17.89 -8.01
N LEU A 60 -7.75 -17.81 -8.07
CA LEU A 60 -8.44 -16.70 -8.71
C LEU A 60 -8.30 -15.39 -7.93
N ALA A 61 -8.25 -15.45 -6.59
CA ALA A 61 -8.00 -14.28 -5.76
C ALA A 61 -6.62 -13.65 -6.04
N ILE A 62 -5.56 -14.46 -6.14
CA ILE A 62 -4.20 -13.98 -6.47
C ILE A 62 -4.14 -13.49 -7.92
N LEU A 63 -4.74 -14.22 -8.86
CA LEU A 63 -4.79 -13.80 -10.26
C LEU A 63 -5.50 -12.44 -10.41
N LEU A 64 -6.61 -12.24 -9.71
CA LEU A 64 -7.36 -10.98 -9.71
C LEU A 64 -6.48 -9.82 -9.22
N PHE A 65 -5.75 -10.02 -8.12
CA PHE A 65 -4.83 -9.00 -7.60
C PHE A 65 -3.78 -8.61 -8.65
N ILE A 66 -3.14 -9.61 -9.30
CA ILE A 66 -2.11 -9.37 -10.31
C ILE A 66 -2.69 -8.59 -11.51
N LEU A 67 -3.88 -8.96 -11.98
CA LEU A 67 -4.53 -8.27 -13.10
C LEU A 67 -4.86 -6.81 -12.76
N LEU A 68 -5.38 -6.56 -11.55
CA LEU A 68 -5.65 -5.20 -11.09
C LEU A 68 -4.36 -4.40 -10.94
N ALA A 69 -3.30 -4.98 -10.38
CA ALA A 69 -2.00 -4.34 -10.23
C ALA A 69 -1.40 -3.91 -11.59
N ILE A 70 -1.49 -4.77 -12.61
CA ILE A 70 -0.99 -4.47 -13.97
C ILE A 70 -1.71 -3.26 -14.57
N LEU A 71 -2.99 -3.05 -14.24
CA LEU A 71 -3.78 -1.93 -14.75
C LEU A 71 -3.57 -0.65 -13.91
N VAL A 72 -3.62 -0.77 -12.59
CA VAL A 72 -3.62 0.36 -11.66
C VAL A 72 -2.22 0.97 -11.56
N ILE A 73 -1.15 0.17 -11.42
CA ILE A 73 0.19 0.69 -11.15
C ILE A 73 0.72 1.62 -12.27
N PRO A 74 0.58 1.29 -13.58
CA PRO A 74 0.96 2.22 -14.64
C PRO A 74 0.18 3.52 -14.60
N LEU A 75 -1.12 3.48 -14.24
CA LEU A 75 -1.96 4.66 -14.09
C LEU A 75 -1.48 5.53 -12.93
N GLU A 76 -1.22 4.94 -11.76
CA GLU A 76 -0.73 5.66 -10.58
C GLU A 76 0.63 6.34 -10.84
N ILE A 77 1.56 5.62 -11.50
CA ILE A 77 2.84 6.18 -11.94
C ILE A 77 2.62 7.36 -12.90
N TYR A 78 1.69 7.24 -13.85
CA TYR A 78 1.38 8.32 -14.78
C TYR A 78 0.85 9.56 -14.04
N LEU A 79 -0.11 9.39 -13.12
CA LEU A 79 -0.66 10.48 -12.32
C LEU A 79 0.42 11.17 -11.49
N ALA A 80 1.29 10.39 -10.84
CA ALA A 80 2.41 10.90 -10.06
C ALA A 80 3.42 11.71 -10.87
N LEU A 81 3.78 11.25 -12.07
CA LEU A 81 4.72 11.96 -12.94
C LEU A 81 4.17 13.30 -13.44
N HIS A 82 2.85 13.40 -13.59
CA HIS A 82 2.17 14.64 -13.99
C HIS A 82 1.80 15.53 -12.79
N GLY A 83 2.05 15.06 -11.57
CA GLY A 83 1.70 15.78 -10.34
C GLY A 83 0.20 15.95 -10.15
N ILE A 84 -0.58 14.97 -10.59
CA ILE A 84 -2.03 14.92 -10.39
C ILE A 84 -2.30 14.36 -8.99
N GLU A 85 -3.27 14.93 -8.27
CA GLU A 85 -3.70 14.46 -6.95
C GLU A 85 -4.11 12.97 -7.00
N PRO A 86 -3.80 12.16 -5.96
CA PRO A 86 -3.18 12.54 -4.68
C PRO A 86 -1.64 12.68 -4.72
N TRP A 87 -1.02 12.50 -5.88
CA TRP A 87 0.44 12.36 -6.02
C TRP A 87 1.18 13.65 -6.37
N SER A 88 0.56 14.81 -6.16
CA SER A 88 1.12 16.11 -6.54
C SER A 88 2.49 16.39 -5.91
N PHE A 89 2.78 15.81 -4.74
CA PHE A 89 4.06 15.91 -4.04
C PHE A 89 5.22 15.17 -4.73
N LEU A 90 4.95 14.31 -5.71
CA LEU A 90 5.95 13.60 -6.52
C LEU A 90 6.31 14.33 -7.82
N LYS A 91 5.68 15.49 -8.10
CA LYS A 91 5.93 16.26 -9.32
C LYS A 91 7.41 16.64 -9.46
N GLY A 92 7.97 16.41 -10.65
CA GLY A 92 9.37 16.73 -10.96
C GLY A 92 10.39 15.68 -10.51
N ARG A 93 9.96 14.56 -9.93
CA ARG A 93 10.82 13.41 -9.63
C ARG A 93 11.17 12.62 -10.89
N LYS A 94 12.27 11.86 -10.83
CA LYS A 94 12.67 11.00 -11.97
C LYS A 94 11.68 9.86 -12.13
N ARG A 95 11.47 9.40 -13.38
CA ARG A 95 10.60 8.25 -13.65
C ARG A 95 11.04 6.99 -12.91
N SER A 96 12.34 6.70 -12.90
CA SER A 96 12.91 5.55 -12.18
C SER A 96 12.62 5.58 -10.69
N GLU A 97 12.67 6.78 -10.12
CA GLU A 97 12.36 7.06 -8.73
C GLU A 97 10.88 6.77 -8.42
N VAL A 98 9.95 7.38 -9.17
CA VAL A 98 8.51 7.18 -8.98
C VAL A 98 8.12 5.72 -9.19
N SER A 99 8.65 5.08 -10.23
CA SER A 99 8.40 3.66 -10.50
C SER A 99 8.89 2.75 -9.37
N ALA A 100 10.08 3.01 -8.81
CA ALA A 100 10.57 2.24 -7.66
C ALA A 100 9.65 2.37 -6.45
N LEU A 101 9.15 3.58 -6.16
CA LEU A 101 8.20 3.81 -5.07
C LEU A 101 6.91 2.99 -5.26
N PHE A 102 6.30 3.02 -6.44
CA PHE A 102 5.05 2.28 -6.69
C PHE A 102 5.25 0.76 -6.72
N LEU A 103 6.39 0.26 -7.18
CA LEU A 103 6.72 -1.17 -7.07
C LEU A 103 6.89 -1.59 -5.61
N CYS A 104 7.49 -0.73 -4.79
CA CYS A 104 7.59 -0.92 -3.35
C CYS A 104 6.21 -0.96 -2.67
N VAL A 105 5.31 -0.02 -3.01
CA VAL A 105 3.91 -0.02 -2.54
C VAL A 105 3.22 -1.32 -2.96
N LEU A 106 3.30 -1.69 -4.24
CA LEU A 106 2.66 -2.90 -4.76
C LEU A 106 3.13 -4.18 -4.04
N ALA A 107 4.44 -4.32 -3.84
CA ALA A 107 5.00 -5.47 -3.13
C ALA A 107 4.43 -5.56 -1.71
N ASN A 108 4.21 -4.42 -1.07
CA ASN A 108 3.63 -4.37 0.26
C ASN A 108 2.14 -4.76 0.26
N GLU A 109 1.35 -4.15 -0.63
CA GLU A 109 -0.07 -4.50 -0.81
C GLU A 109 -0.25 -5.99 -1.08
N PHE A 110 0.63 -6.58 -1.90
CA PHE A 110 0.61 -8.00 -2.21
C PHE A 110 0.84 -8.88 -0.97
N ILE A 111 1.75 -8.48 -0.07
CA ILE A 111 1.99 -9.20 1.20
C ILE A 111 0.74 -9.16 2.06
N TYR A 112 0.13 -7.99 2.26
CA TYR A 112 -1.09 -7.84 3.06
C TYR A 112 -2.26 -8.64 2.47
N TYR A 113 -2.44 -8.58 1.16
CA TYR A 113 -3.45 -9.35 0.44
C TYR A 113 -3.24 -10.86 0.62
N THR A 114 -2.00 -11.32 0.44
CA THR A 114 -1.64 -12.75 0.60
C THR A 114 -1.85 -13.22 2.03
N ILE A 115 -1.54 -12.40 3.05
CA ILE A 115 -1.88 -12.71 4.45
C ILE A 115 -3.39 -12.93 4.58
N GLY A 116 -4.20 -12.04 4.00
CA GLY A 116 -5.66 -12.20 3.91
C GLY A 116 -6.07 -13.54 3.31
N CYS A 117 -5.50 -13.90 2.16
CA CYS A 117 -5.76 -15.18 1.51
C CYS A 117 -5.36 -16.38 2.38
N LEU A 118 -4.25 -16.30 3.12
CA LEU A 118 -3.79 -17.40 3.96
C LEU A 118 -4.68 -17.61 5.20
N LEU A 119 -5.31 -16.55 5.71
CA LEU A 119 -6.22 -16.63 6.85
C LEU A 119 -7.45 -17.49 6.60
N THR A 120 -7.83 -17.78 5.34
CA THR A 120 -8.95 -18.69 5.06
C THR A 120 -8.62 -20.16 5.34
N PHE A 121 -7.33 -20.50 5.55
CA PHE A 121 -6.86 -21.87 5.80
C PHE A 121 -6.57 -22.18 7.27
N ILE A 122 -6.77 -21.20 8.16
CA ILE A 122 -6.59 -21.31 9.61
C ILE A 122 -7.96 -21.42 10.28
#